data_AF-A0A3B0S1I8-F1
#
_entry.id   AF-A0A3B0S1I8-F1
#
_cell.length_a   1.000
_cell.length_b   1.000
_cell.length_c   1.000
_cell.angle_alpha   90.00
_cell.angle_beta   90.00
_cell.angle_gamma   90.00
#
_symmetry.space_group_name_H-M   'P 1'
#
loop_
_entity.id
_entity.type
_entity.pdbx_description
1 polymer ?
#
loop_
_entity_poly.entity_id
_entity_poly.type
_entity_poly.pdbx_seq_one_letter_code
_entity_poly.pdbx_strand_id
1 'polypeptide(L)'
;YGGGTFEARGLAANDFMYWSLMEHAVDKKNCRIFDFGRSKNGAGAFSFKKNWGFEPVPLNYEFILKNGGELPDINPLNPKYQLMIKVWKKLPLSVANFVGPLVSRSLG
;
A
#
# COMPACT_ATOMS: atom_id res chain seq x y z
N TYR A 1 6.57 -7.73 4.61
CA TYR A 1 5.29 -7.03 4.76
C TYR A 1 5.08 -6.72 6.23
N GLY A 2 4.58 -5.54 6.58
CA GLY A 2 4.33 -5.12 7.96
C GLY A 2 2.92 -4.54 8.10
N GLY A 3 2.32 -4.74 9.27
CA GLY A 3 0.99 -4.25 9.60
C GLY A 3 0.85 -4.16 11.11
N GLY A 4 0.11 -3.17 11.59
CA GLY A 4 -0.15 -2.97 13.00
C GLY A 4 -1.61 -2.61 13.21
N THR A 5 -2.15 -2.99 14.37
CA THR A 5 -3.47 -2.55 14.82
C THR A 5 -3.43 -1.07 15.20
N PHE A 6 -4.57 -0.50 15.62
CA PHE A 6 -4.60 0.90 16.05
C PHE A 6 -3.80 1.10 17.35
N GLU A 7 -3.89 0.14 18.26
CA GLU A 7 -3.21 0.11 19.55
C GLU A 7 -1.68 0.11 19.37
N ALA A 8 -1.18 -0.59 18.34
CA ALA A 8 0.23 -0.64 18.00
C ALA A 8 0.87 0.74 17.74
N ARG A 9 0.06 1.74 17.37
CA ARG A 9 0.53 3.12 17.14
C ARG A 9 0.96 3.79 18.44
N GLY A 10 0.21 3.58 19.52
CA GLY A 10 0.54 4.16 20.82
C GLY A 10 1.85 3.64 21.41
N LEU A 11 2.29 2.47 20.96
CA LEU A 11 3.52 1.82 21.39
C LEU A 11 4.70 2.03 20.43
N ALA A 12 4.50 2.77 19.34
CA ALA A 12 5.48 2.88 18.24
C ALA A 12 5.97 1.50 17.74
N ALA A 13 5.08 0.49 17.72
CA ALA A 13 5.48 -0.89 17.48
C ALA A 13 6.04 -1.12 16.06
N ASN A 14 5.56 -0.35 15.07
CA ASN A 14 6.08 -0.42 13.71
C ASN A 14 7.53 0.10 13.63
N ASP A 15 7.84 1.18 14.34
CA ASP A 15 9.18 1.73 14.42
C ASP A 15 10.13 0.72 15.08
N PHE A 16 9.72 0.15 16.22
CA PHE A 16 10.49 -0.88 16.89
C PHE A 16 10.73 -2.12 16.01
N MET A 17 9.71 -2.57 15.29
CA MET A 17 9.82 -3.70 14.37
C MET A 17 10.84 -3.43 13.26
N TYR A 18 10.77 -2.27 12.60
CA TYR A 18 11.70 -1.95 11.52
C TYR A 18 13.13 -1.70 12.03
N TRP A 19 13.28 -1.07 13.20
CA TRP A 19 14.57 -0.92 13.86
C TRP A 19 15.24 -2.28 14.11
N SER A 20 14.51 -3.18 14.77
CA SER A 20 14.98 -4.53 15.11
C SER A 20 15.33 -5.34 13.87
N LEU A 21 14.54 -5.19 12.79
CA LEU A 21 14.82 -5.83 11.51
C LEU A 21 16.11 -5.31 10.87
N MET A 22 16.32 -3.99 10.88
CA MET A 22 17.54 -3.37 10.36
C MET A 22 18.78 -3.79 11.15
N GLU A 23 18.69 -3.78 12.48
CA GLU A 23 19.75 -4.26 13.38
C GLU A 23 20.12 -5.72 13.05
N HIS A 24 19.11 -6.60 12.98
CA HIS A 24 19.33 -8.00 12.64
C HIS A 24 19.96 -8.18 11.25
N ALA A 25 19.53 -7.40 10.26
CA ALA A 25 20.07 -7.46 8.90
C ALA A 25 21.55 -7.05 8.86
N VAL A 26 21.94 -6.03 9.62
CA VAL A 26 23.34 -5.62 9.75
C VAL A 26 24.15 -6.70 10.47
N ASP A 27 23.70 -7.14 11.65
CA ASP A 27 24.47 -8.05 12.51
C ASP A 27 24.59 -9.46 11.93
N LYS A 28 23.47 -10.05 11.48
CA LYS A 28 23.44 -11.47 11.05
C LYS A 28 23.68 -11.68 9.57
N LYS A 29 23.46 -10.66 8.74
CA LYS A 29 23.52 -10.78 7.28
C LYS A 29 24.50 -9.81 6.64
N ASN A 30 25.15 -8.95 7.42
CA ASN A 30 26.09 -7.94 6.94
C ASN A 30 25.48 -7.04 5.84
N CYS A 31 24.17 -6.81 5.87
CA CYS A 31 23.50 -5.92 4.94
C CYS A 31 23.99 -4.48 5.15
N ARG A 32 24.02 -3.70 4.06
CA ARG A 32 24.39 -2.27 4.07
C ARG A 32 23.33 -1.36 3.48
N ILE A 33 22.34 -1.96 2.81
CA ILE A 33 21.24 -1.25 2.17
C ILE A 33 19.95 -1.82 2.75
N PHE A 34 19.06 -0.93 3.13
CA PHE A 34 17.69 -1.25 3.48
C PHE A 34 16.77 -0.57 2.48
N ASP A 35 15.77 -1.30 1.97
CA ASP A 35 14.79 -0.75 1.05
C ASP A 35 13.39 -1.00 1.63
N PHE A 36 12.69 0.09 1.94
CA PHE A 36 11.29 0.06 2.39
C PHE A 36 10.29 -0.30 1.29
N GLY A 37 10.76 -0.44 0.05
CA GLY A 37 9.99 -0.70 -1.15
C GLY A 37 9.12 0.49 -1.56
N ARG A 38 8.31 0.27 -2.61
CA ARG A 38 7.44 1.30 -3.18
C ARG A 38 6.35 1.79 -2.22
N SER A 39 5.94 3.04 -2.39
CA SER A 39 4.75 3.63 -1.76
C SER A 39 4.19 4.72 -2.66
N LYS A 40 2.88 5.02 -2.54
CA LYS A 40 2.25 6.12 -3.28
C LYS A 40 2.62 7.46 -2.63
N ASN A 41 2.90 8.47 -3.46
CA ASN A 41 3.12 9.84 -3.00
C ASN A 41 1.90 10.35 -2.23
N GLY A 42 2.14 11.03 -1.11
CA GLY A 42 1.09 11.56 -0.24
C GLY A 42 0.38 10.52 0.64
N ALA A 43 0.72 9.23 0.56
CA ALA A 43 0.17 8.22 1.47
C ALA A 43 0.90 8.20 2.82
N GLY A 44 0.25 7.73 3.88
CA GLY A 44 0.88 7.61 5.21
C GLY A 44 2.15 6.76 5.21
N ALA A 45 2.19 5.69 4.40
CA ALA A 45 3.39 4.87 4.24
C ALA A 45 4.56 5.63 3.60
N PHE A 46 4.30 6.60 2.72
CA PHE A 46 5.36 7.45 2.14
C PHE A 46 5.92 8.38 3.22
N SER A 47 5.06 9.06 3.96
CA SER A 47 5.50 9.97 5.05
C SER A 47 6.26 9.23 6.15
N PHE A 48 5.82 8.02 6.52
CA PHE A 48 6.50 7.17 7.49
C PHE A 48 7.97 6.90 7.11
N LYS A 49 8.21 6.48 5.86
CA LYS A 49 9.57 6.19 5.35
C LYS A 49 10.44 7.44 5.30
N LYS A 50 9.86 8.58 4.89
CA LYS A 50 10.55 9.86 4.87
C LYS A 50 10.95 10.31 6.29
N ASN A 51 10.10 10.11 7.28
CA ASN A 51 10.40 10.44 8.68
C ASN A 51 11.55 9.59 9.25
N TRP A 52 11.78 8.40 8.71
CA TRP A 52 12.93 7.54 9.00
C TRP A 52 14.24 7.98 8.30
N GLY A 53 14.20 9.07 7.51
CA GLY A 53 15.37 9.64 6.83
C GLY A 53 15.68 9.04 5.46
N PHE A 54 14.77 8.25 4.88
CA PHE A 54 14.96 7.68 3.54
C PHE A 54 14.62 8.69 2.45
N GLU A 55 15.52 8.85 1.48
CA GLU A 55 15.28 9.68 0.30
C GLU A 55 14.43 8.90 -0.73
N PRO A 56 13.27 9.43 -1.15
CA PRO A 56 12.43 8.75 -2.13
C PRO A 56 13.06 8.76 -3.52
N VAL A 57 13.05 7.60 -4.19
CA VAL A 57 13.37 7.49 -5.61
C VAL A 57 12.07 7.41 -6.41
N PRO A 58 11.80 8.36 -7.33
CA PRO A 58 10.63 8.30 -8.20
C PRO A 58 10.63 7.03 -9.05
N LEU A 59 9.49 6.34 -9.11
CA LEU A 59 9.28 5.19 -9.99
C LEU A 59 8.39 5.59 -11.16
N ASN A 60 8.89 5.41 -12.38
CA ASN A 60 8.13 5.61 -13.59
C ASN A 60 7.31 4.35 -13.91
N TYR A 61 6.01 4.53 -14.11
CA TYR A 61 5.10 3.45 -14.51
C TYR A 61 4.69 3.68 -15.96
N GLU A 62 4.84 2.65 -16.77
CA GLU A 62 4.45 2.66 -18.18
C GLU A 62 3.14 1.89 -18.35
N PHE A 63 2.28 2.40 -19.23
CA PHE A 63 0.98 1.81 -19.54
C PHE A 63 0.84 1.67 -21.05
N ILE A 64 0.39 0.50 -21.51
CA ILE A 64 0.01 0.30 -22.91
C ILE A 64 -1.49 0.54 -23.02
N LEU A 65 -1.85 1.66 -23.64
CA LEU A 65 -3.24 2.07 -23.83
C LEU A 65 -3.72 1.56 -25.20
N LYS A 66 -4.72 0.68 -25.21
CA LYS A 66 -5.33 0.23 -26.47
C LYS A 66 -6.17 1.38 -27.04
N ASN A 67 -6.02 1.64 -28.34
CA ASN A 67 -6.85 2.58 -29.12
C ASN A 67 -6.92 4.01 -28.56
N GLY A 68 -5.82 4.54 -27.99
CA GLY A 68 -5.82 5.88 -27.41
C GLY A 68 -6.68 6.00 -26.14
N GLY A 69 -6.96 4.88 -25.46
CA GLY A 69 -7.68 4.85 -24.20
C GLY A 69 -7.02 5.70 -23.11
N GLU A 70 -7.79 6.08 -22.11
CA GLU A 70 -7.31 6.93 -21.01
C GLU A 70 -6.42 6.16 -20.03
N LEU A 71 -5.51 6.87 -19.36
CA LEU A 71 -4.71 6.31 -18.27
C LEU A 71 -5.64 5.80 -17.16
N PRO A 72 -5.47 4.55 -16.69
CA PRO A 72 -6.29 4.03 -15.59
C PRO A 72 -6.04 4.82 -14.31
N ASP A 73 -7.05 5.58 -13.85
CA ASP A 73 -7.01 6.17 -12.50
C ASP A 73 -7.41 5.12 -11.46
N ILE A 74 -6.47 4.23 -11.15
CA ILE A 74 -6.60 3.22 -10.09
C ILE A 74 -6.17 3.76 -8.72
N ASN A 75 -6.27 5.08 -8.50
CA ASN A 75 -5.97 5.64 -7.20
C ASN A 75 -7.11 5.32 -6.21
N PRO A 76 -6.88 4.55 -5.13
CA PRO A 76 -7.90 4.31 -4.11
C PRO A 76 -8.31 5.60 -3.37
N LEU A 77 -7.54 6.69 -3.51
CA LEU A 77 -7.93 8.02 -3.04
C LEU A 77 -8.94 8.71 -3.96
N ASN A 78 -9.18 8.22 -5.17
CA ASN A 78 -10.20 8.76 -6.07
C ASN A 78 -11.59 8.66 -5.39
N PRO A 79 -12.34 9.76 -5.28
CA PRO A 79 -13.64 9.80 -4.60
C PRO A 79 -14.65 8.75 -5.10
N LYS A 80 -14.63 8.43 -6.40
CA LYS A 80 -15.50 7.39 -7.00
C LYS A 80 -15.18 6.02 -6.42
N TYR A 81 -13.90 5.66 -6.36
CA TYR A 81 -13.45 4.41 -5.75
C TYR A 81 -13.70 4.37 -4.24
N GLN A 82 -13.52 5.49 -3.53
CA GLN A 82 -13.85 5.55 -2.11
C GLN A 82 -15.32 5.25 -1.83
N LEU A 83 -16.25 5.78 -2.63
CA LEU A 83 -17.67 5.48 -2.49
C LEU A 83 -17.95 3.99 -2.74
N MET A 84 -17.42 3.43 -3.83
CA MET A 84 -17.58 2.01 -4.16
C MET A 84 -17.04 1.11 -3.03
N ILE A 85 -15.86 1.43 -2.48
CA ILE A 85 -15.27 0.70 -1.35
C ILE A 85 -16.15 0.81 -0.10
N LYS A 86 -16.69 1.99 0.21
CA LYS A 86 -17.56 2.19 1.37
C LYS A 86 -18.86 1.39 1.26
N VAL A 87 -19.47 1.35 0.08
CA VAL A 87 -20.66 0.52 -0.17
C VAL A 87 -20.31 -0.95 -0.05
N TRP A 88 -19.22 -1.39 -0.69
CA TRP A 88 -18.76 -2.78 -0.66
C TRP A 88 -18.53 -3.29 0.77
N LYS A 89 -17.89 -2.49 1.62
CA LYS A 89 -17.65 -2.81 3.04
C LYS A 89 -18.94 -2.99 3.87
N LYS A 90 -20.07 -2.47 3.40
CA LYS A 90 -21.37 -2.57 4.07
C LYS A 90 -22.28 -3.65 3.49
N LEU A 91 -21.87 -4.33 2.41
CA LEU A 91 -22.68 -5.39 1.81
C LEU A 91 -22.75 -6.61 2.73
N PRO A 92 -23.92 -7.26 2.86
CA PRO A 92 -24.01 -8.58 3.48
C PRO A 92 -23.11 -9.58 2.76
N LEU A 93 -22.52 -10.50 3.52
CA LEU A 93 -21.53 -11.46 3.02
C LEU A 93 -22.05 -12.28 1.82
N SER A 94 -23.32 -12.69 1.84
CA SER A 94 -23.95 -13.42 0.74
C SER A 94 -23.96 -12.63 -0.57
N VAL A 95 -24.27 -11.33 -0.50
CA VAL A 95 -24.29 -10.43 -1.65
C VAL A 95 -22.87 -10.17 -2.16
N ALA A 96 -21.94 -9.91 -1.25
CA ALA A 96 -20.53 -9.69 -1.60
C ALA A 96 -19.93 -10.93 -2.30
N ASN A 97 -20.26 -12.14 -1.83
CA ASN A 97 -19.80 -13.39 -2.44
C ASN A 97 -20.42 -13.64 -3.81
N PHE A 98 -21.68 -13.25 -4.03
CA PHE A 98 -22.34 -13.39 -5.32
C PHE A 98 -21.79 -12.40 -6.36
N VAL A 99 -21.59 -11.14 -5.97
CA VAL A 99 -21.16 -10.06 -6.88
C VAL A 99 -19.63 -10.04 -7.06
N GLY A 100 -18.88 -10.51 -6.06
CA GLY A 100 -17.41 -10.52 -6.04
C GLY A 100 -16.74 -11.05 -7.30
N PRO A 101 -17.12 -12.25 -7.81
CA PRO A 101 -16.53 -12.82 -9.01
C PRO A 101 -16.74 -12.01 -10.29
N LEU A 102 -17.86 -11.26 -10.39
CA LEU A 102 -18.13 -10.41 -11.56
C LEU A 102 -17.29 -9.13 -11.52
N VAL A 103 -17.10 -8.57 -10.33
CA VAL A 103 -16.31 -7.36 -10.14
C VAL A 103 -14.81 -7.65 -10.22
N SER A 104 -14.32 -8.78 -9.69
CA SER A 104 -12.89 -9.11 -9.75
C SER A 104 -12.40 -9.34 -11.18
N ARG A 105 -13.27 -9.83 -12.08
CA ARG A 105 -12.95 -10.04 -13.50
C ARG A 105 -12.67 -8.75 -14.27
N SER A 106 -13.20 -7.61 -13.84
CA SER A 106 -12.98 -6.31 -14.49
C SER A 106 -11.87 -5.48 -13.82
N LEU A 107 -11.24 -6.01 -12.78
CA LEU A 107 -10.15 -5.37 -12.05
C LEU A 107 -8.76 -5.92 -12.42
N GLY A 108 -8.69 -6.87 -13.35
CA GLY A 108 -7.47 -7.48 -13.89
C GLY A 108 -7.04 -6.87 -15.21
#